data_AF-A0A917NL27-F1
#
_entry.id   AF-A0A917NL27-F1
#
_cell.length_a   1.000
_cell.length_b   1.000
_cell.length_c   1.000
_cell.angle_alpha   90.00
_cell.angle_beta   90.00
_cell.angle_gamma   90.00
#
_symmetry.space_group_name_H-M   'P 1'
#
loop_
_entity.id
_entity.type
_entity.pdbx_description
1 polymer ?
#
loop_
_entity_poly.entity_id
_entity_poly.type
_entity_poly.pdbx_seq_one_letter_code
_entity_poly.pdbx_strand_id
1 'polypeptide(L)' 'MADAPKINEVRLDDNGVLEFYDGTAWVPYPDVPDADGPPQALTKDSPTTEEWPQ' A
#
# COMPACT_ATOMS: atom_id res chain seq x y z
N MET A 1 16.86 20.53 -7.55
CA MET A 1 16.41 19.47 -8.48
C MET A 1 15.28 18.80 -7.73
N ALA A 2 14.06 18.74 -8.29
CA ALA A 2 13.02 17.96 -7.63
C ALA A 2 13.47 16.50 -7.69
N ASP A 3 13.62 15.86 -6.54
CA ASP A 3 13.93 14.45 -6.45
C ASP A 3 12.86 13.66 -7.22
N ALA A 4 13.27 12.62 -7.94
CA ALA A 4 12.31 11.73 -8.58
C ALA A 4 11.44 11.06 -7.50
N PRO A 5 10.13 10.88 -7.74
CA PRO A 5 9.24 10.28 -6.76
C PRO A 5 9.71 8.87 -6.41
N LYS A 6 9.73 8.56 -5.11
CA LYS A 6 10.13 7.23 -4.63
C LYS A 6 8.97 6.25 -4.74
N ILE A 7 9.27 4.97 -4.95
CA ILE A 7 8.25 3.90 -4.87
C ILE A 7 7.60 3.95 -3.48
N ASN A 8 6.27 3.86 -3.43
CA ASN A 8 5.42 4.03 -2.26
C ASN A 8 5.42 5.45 -1.66
N GLU A 9 5.93 6.45 -2.39
CA GLU A 9 5.73 7.84 -2.00
C GLU A 9 4.25 8.20 -2.08
N VAL A 10 3.74 8.85 -1.04
CA VAL A 10 2.33 9.24 -0.94
C VAL A 10 2.22 10.74 -1.08
N ARG A 11 1.27 11.20 -1.90
CA ARG A 11 0.92 12.61 -2.04
C ARG A 11 -0.60 12.80 -2.02
N LEU A 12 -1.01 14.04 -1.78
CA LEU A 12 -2.37 14.48 -1.94
C LEU A 12 -2.44 15.34 -3.22
N ASP A 13 -3.32 14.98 -4.15
CA ASP A 13 -3.60 15.81 -5.34
C ASP A 13 -4.46 17.04 -4.97
N ASP A 14 -4.56 18.02 -5.88
CA ASP A 14 -5.40 19.22 -5.74
C ASP A 14 -6.88 18.89 -5.49
N ASN A 15 -7.34 17.73 -5.96
CA ASN A 15 -8.70 17.23 -5.72
C ASN A 15 -8.90 16.61 -4.32
N GLY A 16 -7.86 16.55 -3.48
CA GLY A 16 -7.91 15.92 -2.16
C GLY A 16 -7.86 14.38 -2.21
N VAL A 17 -7.45 13.80 -3.34
CA VAL A 17 -7.30 12.35 -3.50
C VAL A 17 -5.90 11.93 -3.07
N LEU A 18 -5.81 10.92 -2.21
CA LEU A 18 -4.54 10.30 -1.87
C LEU A 18 -4.06 9.48 -3.07
N GLU A 19 -2.82 9.71 -3.50
CA GLU A 19 -2.16 8.94 -4.55
C GLU A 19 -0.84 8.39 -3.99
N PHE A 20 -0.45 7.19 -4.45
CA PHE A 20 0.89 6.67 -4.21
C PHE A 20 1.63 6.44 -5.53
N TYR A 21 2.94 6.57 -5.50
CA TYR A 21 3.78 6.28 -6.66
C TYR A 21 4.13 4.79 -6.69
N ASP A 22 3.61 4.06 -7.68
CA ASP A 22 3.87 2.61 -7.86
C ASP A 22 5.29 2.33 -8.40
N GLY A 23 6.05 3.38 -8.76
CA GLY A 23 7.36 3.26 -9.40
C GLY A 23 7.35 3.67 -10.87
N THR A 24 6.17 3.65 -11.50
CA THR A 24 5.97 4.06 -12.89
C THR A 24 5.07 5.30 -13.00
N ALA A 25 4.03 5.38 -12.19
CA ALA A 25 3.06 6.47 -12.20
C ALA A 25 2.45 6.66 -10.80
N TRP A 26 1.83 7.83 -10.60
CA TRP A 26 0.94 8.08 -9.49
C TRP A 26 -0.37 7.35 -9.73
N VAL A 27 -0.79 6.55 -8.76
CA VAL A 27 -2.04 5.81 -8.79
C VAL A 27 -2.85 6.19 -7.56
N PRO A 28 -4.19 6.29 -7.67
CA PRO A 28 -5.03 6.59 -6.53
C PRO A 28 -4.86 5.49 -5.48
N TYR A 29 -4.69 5.91 -4.23
CA TYR A 29 -4.72 5.00 -3.11
C TYR A 29 -6.11 4.38 -3.07
N PRO A 30 -6.25 3.04 -3.20
CA PRO A 30 -7.56 2.43 -3.12
C PRO A 30 -8.18 2.81 -1.80
N ASP A 31 -9.46 3.17 -1.83
CA ASP A 31 -10.24 3.35 -0.63
C ASP A 31 -10.03 2.08 0.20
N VAL A 32 -9.33 2.23 1.34
CA VAL A 32 -9.26 1.12 2.29
C VAL A 32 -10.73 0.87 2.59
N PRO A 33 -11.28 -0.31 2.24
CA PRO A 33 -12.67 -0.55 2.58
C PRO A 33 -12.76 -0.20 4.05
N ASP A 34 -13.77 0.60 4.43
CA ASP A 34 -14.18 0.78 5.81
C ASP A 34 -14.54 -0.62 6.32
N ALA A 35 -13.53 -1.43 6.56
CA ALA A 35 -13.60 -2.55 7.45
C ALA A 35 -13.76 -1.88 8.81
N ASP A 36 -15.00 -1.50 9.07
CA ASP A 36 -15.64 -1.62 10.37
C ASP A 36 -15.75 -3.11 10.77
N GLY A 37 -15.19 -4.02 9.96
CA GLY A 37 -14.67 -5.28 10.47
C GLY A 37 -13.36 -5.05 11.22
N PRO A 38 -13.10 -5.75 12.34
CA PRO A 38 -11.81 -5.66 13.02
C PRO A 38 -10.68 -5.82 11.99
N PRO A 39 -9.53 -5.12 12.16
CA PRO A 39 -8.37 -5.39 11.32
C PRO A 39 -8.24 -6.90 11.29
N GLN A 40 -8.37 -7.51 10.11
CA GLN A 40 -8.29 -8.96 9.98
C GLN A 40 -6.94 -9.30 10.57
N ALA A 41 -7.02 -9.79 11.81
CA ALA A 41 -5.85 -9.89 12.65
C ALA A 41 -4.98 -10.84 11.87
N LEU A 42 -3.85 -10.34 11.39
CA LEU A 42 -2.78 -11.18 10.91
C LEU A 42 -2.33 -11.94 12.15
N THR A 43 -3.09 -12.98 12.50
CA THR A 43 -2.78 -13.86 13.59
C THR A 43 -1.49 -14.50 13.15
N LYS A 44 -0.49 -14.43 14.04
CA LYS A 44 0.81 -15.08 13.90
C LYS A 44 0.69 -16.61 13.67
N ASP A 45 -0.53 -17.14 13.72
CA ASP A 45 -0.92 -18.53 13.48
C ASP A 45 -1.45 -18.78 12.06
N SER A 46 -1.34 -17.82 11.13
CA SER A 46 -1.34 -18.18 9.71
C SER A 46 -0.21 -19.21 9.57
N PRO A 47 -0.46 -20.45 9.10
CA PRO A 47 0.62 -21.38 8.90
C PRO A 47 1.53 -20.76 7.86
N THR A 48 2.63 -20.17 8.33
CA THR A 48 3.86 -20.09 7.61
C THR A 48 4.23 -21.53 7.28
N THR A 49 3.66 -22.07 6.21
CA THR A 49 4.35 -23.10 5.46
C THR A 49 5.30 -22.31 4.56
N GLU A 50 6.50 -22.08 5.11
CA GLU A 50 7.72 -21.91 4.33
C GLU A 50 7.70 -22.90 3.14
N GLU A 51 8.16 -22.56 1.94
CA GLU A 51 9.54 -22.85 1.55
C GLU A 51 9.86 -22.30 0.14
N TRP A 52 10.96 -21.54 0.02
CA TRP A 52 11.87 -21.52 -1.14
C TRP A 52 13.19 -20.81 -0.76
N PRO A 53 14.39 -21.24 -1.19
CA PRO A 53 14.84 -22.52 -1.78
C PRO A 53 15.92 -23.19 -0.86
N GLN A 54 16.51 -24.38 -1.07
CA GLN A 54 16.53 -25.41 -2.12
C GLN A 54 16.95 -26.74 -1.46
#